data_AF-A0A220WAU3-F1
#
_entry.id   AF-A0A220WAU3-F1
#
_cell.length_a   1.000
_cell.length_b   1.000
_cell.length_c   1.000
_cell.angle_alpha   90.00
_cell.angle_beta   90.00
_cell.angle_gamma   90.00
#
_symmetry.space_group_name_H-M   'P 1'
#
loop_
_entity.id
_entity.type
_entity.pdbx_description
1 polymer ?
#
loop_
_entity_poly.entity_id
_entity_poly.type
_entity_poly.pdbx_seq_one_letter_code
_entity_poly.pdbx_strand_id
1 'polypeptide(L)'
;MTGSRSPGLWQRLCRMLKPDWMFGGILLVGLGLLATSIFDPNEIRPGNIAPLTKIIAAVLLTLALSYVATYAAALDRRKIEDYFFQMMANGAIVAIITGIFANMVWLIFEEQLGTMSADALVAIVISAWGLGYFFHRVRGVNP
;
A
#
# COMPACT_ATOMS: atom_id res chain seq x y z
N MET A 1 20.86 -4.71 43.56
CA MET A 1 21.68 -4.85 42.33
C MET A 1 20.75 -4.90 41.13
N THR A 2 20.53 -3.78 40.44
CA THR A 2 19.75 -3.73 39.19
C THR A 2 20.54 -2.90 38.18
N GLY A 3 21.44 -3.57 37.47
CA GLY A 3 22.20 -2.95 36.39
C GLY A 3 21.25 -2.60 35.25
N SER A 4 21.01 -1.30 35.02
CA SER A 4 20.34 -0.83 33.83
C SER A 4 21.27 -1.10 32.64
N ARG A 5 21.04 -2.20 31.91
CA ARG A 5 21.70 -2.41 30.63
C ARG A 5 21.28 -1.26 29.73
N SER A 6 22.24 -0.44 29.32
CA SER A 6 22.03 0.61 28.33
C SER A 6 21.36 -0.03 27.10
N PRO A 7 20.29 0.58 26.55
CA PRO A 7 19.61 0.01 25.40
C PRO A 7 20.62 -0.13 24.28
N GLY A 8 20.77 -1.35 23.76
CA GLY A 8 21.73 -1.68 22.72
C GLY A 8 21.49 -0.82 21.48
N LEU A 9 22.53 -0.67 20.64
CA LEU A 9 22.47 0.08 19.38
C LEU A 9 21.22 -0.28 18.54
N TRP A 10 20.84 -1.55 18.54
CA TRP A 10 19.63 -2.05 17.90
C TRP A 10 18.33 -1.46 18.48
N GLN A 11 18.16 -1.44 19.81
CA GLN A 11 17.00 -0.81 20.46
C GLN A 11 16.96 0.70 20.25
N ARG A 12 18.12 1.36 20.12
CA ARG A 12 18.21 2.79 19.78
C ARG A 12 17.77 3.05 18.34
N LEU A 13 18.24 2.23 17.38
CA LEU A 13 17.81 2.27 15.98
C LEU A 13 16.32 2.02 15.82
N CYS A 14 15.77 0.98 16.46
CA CYS A 14 14.34 0.69 16.44
C CYS A 14 13.48 1.78 17.09
N ARG A 15 14.03 2.56 18.04
CA ARG A 15 13.34 3.72 18.63
C ARG A 15 13.44 4.98 17.76
N MET A 16 14.48 5.11 16.92
CA MET A 16 14.62 6.22 15.97
C MET A 16 13.73 6.04 14.74
N LEU A 17 13.56 4.80 14.28
CA LEU A 17 12.59 4.43 13.25
C LEU A 17 11.18 4.43 13.86
N LYS A 18 10.59 5.63 13.99
CA LYS A 18 9.15 5.71 14.29
C LYS A 18 8.39 5.01 13.14
N PRO A 19 7.30 4.27 13.44
CA PRO A 19 6.47 3.62 12.43
C PRO A 19 6.10 4.54 11.26
N ASP A 20 5.93 5.84 11.54
CA ASP A 20 5.63 6.88 10.55
C ASP A 20 6.71 7.00 9.44
N TRP A 21 7.99 6.79 9.76
CA TRP A 21 9.08 6.80 8.77
C TRP A 21 9.03 5.60 7.83
N MET A 22 8.48 4.46 8.28
CA MET A 22 8.30 3.29 7.42
C MET A 22 7.29 3.58 6.31
N PHE A 23 6.21 4.31 6.63
CA PHE A 23 5.23 4.74 5.63
C PHE A 23 5.81 5.77 4.65
N GLY A 24 6.66 6.68 5.13
CA GLY A 24 7.44 7.56 4.27
C GLY A 24 8.35 6.78 3.29
N GLY A 25 9.00 5.72 3.77
CA GLY A 25 9.78 4.80 2.94
C GLY A 25 8.93 4.05 1.90
N ILE A 26 7.78 3.51 2.31
CA ILE A 26 6.84 2.83 1.41
C ILE A 26 6.33 3.78 0.31
N LEU A 27 6.04 5.04 0.65
CA LEU A 27 5.66 6.05 -0.33
C LEU A 27 6.77 6.27 -1.36
N LEU A 28 8.03 6.44 -0.92
CA LEU A 28 9.16 6.62 -1.83
C LEU A 28 9.36 5.40 -2.75
N VAL A 29 9.23 4.18 -2.21
CA VAL A 29 9.29 2.95 -3.00
C VAL A 29 8.16 2.92 -4.03
N GLY A 30 6.92 3.25 -3.63
CA GLY A 30 5.77 3.29 -4.53
C GLY A 30 5.93 4.32 -5.66
N LEU A 31 6.42 5.53 -5.35
CA LEU A 31 6.72 6.55 -6.36
C LEU A 31 7.86 6.12 -7.27
N GLY A 32 8.87 5.41 -6.75
CA GLY A 32 9.95 4.81 -7.52
C GLY A 32 9.44 3.78 -8.51
N LEU A 33 8.59 2.84 -8.05
CA LEU A 33 7.96 1.82 -8.88
C LEU A 33 7.09 2.44 -9.98
N LEU A 34 6.31 3.47 -9.64
CA LEU A 34 5.51 4.24 -10.60
C LEU A 34 6.38 4.93 -11.66
N ALA A 35 7.52 5.50 -11.26
CA ALA A 35 8.45 6.10 -12.21
C ALA A 35 9.06 5.03 -13.13
N THR A 36 9.40 3.84 -12.60
CA THR A 36 9.96 2.75 -13.42
C THR A 36 8.96 2.16 -14.40
N SER A 37 7.68 2.04 -14.04
CA SER A 37 6.66 1.48 -14.95
C SER A 37 6.50 2.31 -16.22
N ILE A 38 6.66 3.64 -16.13
CA ILE A 38 6.59 4.55 -17.28
C ILE A 38 7.72 4.31 -18.30
N PHE A 39 8.84 3.75 -17.86
CA PHE A 39 9.95 3.39 -18.74
C PHE A 39 9.86 1.94 -19.23
N ASP A 40 8.92 1.14 -18.75
CA ASP A 40 8.77 -0.25 -19.17
C ASP A 40 8.43 -0.31 -20.68
N PRO A 41 9.25 -1.02 -21.49
CA PRO A 41 9.02 -1.16 -22.92
C PRO A 41 7.80 -2.03 -23.26
N ASN A 42 7.29 -2.82 -22.30
CA ASN A 42 6.18 -3.74 -22.53
C ASN A 42 4.79 -3.09 -22.32
N GLU A 43 4.72 -1.88 -21.77
CA GLU A 43 3.44 -1.17 -21.61
C GLU A 43 2.93 -0.59 -22.95
N ILE A 44 1.68 -0.88 -23.30
CA ILE A 44 0.99 -0.31 -24.47
C ILE A 44 0.71 1.18 -24.20
N ARG A 45 1.33 2.07 -24.99
CA ARG A 45 1.25 3.53 -24.80
C ARG A 45 0.28 4.19 -25.81
N PRO A 46 -0.95 4.58 -25.42
CA PRO A 46 -1.91 5.20 -26.33
C PRO A 46 -1.62 6.69 -26.67
N GLY A 47 -0.38 7.17 -26.53
CA GLY A 47 -0.06 8.56 -26.86
C GLY A 47 1.43 8.89 -26.79
N ASN A 48 1.88 9.72 -27.75
CA ASN A 48 3.27 10.17 -27.89
C ASN A 48 3.56 11.38 -26.98
N ILE A 49 3.38 11.22 -25.67
CA ILE A 49 3.65 12.24 -24.65
C ILE A 49 5.01 11.96 -24.01
N ALA A 50 5.80 13.01 -23.74
CA ALA A 50 7.12 12.90 -23.12
C ALA A 50 7.04 12.13 -21.77
N PRO A 51 7.97 11.18 -21.51
CA PRO A 51 7.97 10.36 -20.29
C PRO A 51 7.98 11.18 -18.99
N LEU A 52 8.73 12.30 -18.98
CA LEU A 52 8.81 13.19 -17.84
C LEU A 52 7.45 13.80 -17.47
N THR A 53 6.65 14.18 -18.47
CA THR A 53 5.30 14.72 -18.25
C THR A 53 4.38 13.67 -17.62
N LYS A 54 4.49 12.40 -18.06
CA LYS A 54 3.73 11.28 -17.47
C LYS A 54 4.09 11.06 -16.01
N ILE A 55 5.39 11.08 -15.68
CA ILE A 55 5.88 10.91 -14.30
C ILE A 55 5.34 12.04 -13.42
N ILE A 56 5.52 13.29 -13.83
CA ILE A 56 5.06 14.44 -13.05
C ILE A 56 3.54 14.38 -12.85
N ALA A 57 2.77 14.10 -13.90
CA ALA A 57 1.32 13.98 -13.80
C ALA A 57 0.89 12.85 -12.86
N ALA A 58 1.52 11.67 -12.96
CA ALA A 58 1.19 10.51 -12.13
C ALA A 58 1.56 10.73 -10.65
N VAL A 59 2.72 11.35 -10.38
CA VAL A 59 3.15 11.72 -9.02
C VAL A 59 2.20 12.75 -8.42
N LEU A 60 1.90 13.83 -9.13
CA LEU A 60 0.99 14.86 -8.65
C LEU A 60 -0.41 14.32 -8.39
N LEU A 61 -0.92 13.46 -9.30
CA LEU A 61 -2.22 12.81 -9.11
C LEU A 61 -2.22 11.89 -7.89
N THR A 62 -1.17 11.10 -7.71
CA THR A 62 -1.03 10.19 -6.55
C THR A 62 -0.98 10.98 -5.25
N LEU A 63 -0.20 12.06 -5.19
CA LEU A 63 -0.11 12.93 -4.02
C LEU A 63 -1.45 13.62 -3.72
N ALA A 64 -2.14 14.12 -4.76
CA ALA A 64 -3.45 14.75 -4.61
C ALA A 64 -4.50 13.77 -4.07
N LEU A 65 -4.61 12.57 -4.66
CA LEU A 65 -5.53 11.53 -4.21
C LEU A 65 -5.20 11.06 -2.79
N SER A 66 -3.91 10.86 -2.49
CA SER A 66 -3.45 10.47 -1.15
C SER A 66 -3.77 11.53 -0.11
N TYR A 67 -3.61 12.81 -0.44
CA TYR A 67 -3.97 13.91 0.45
C TYR A 67 -5.48 13.94 0.73
N VAL A 68 -6.31 13.82 -0.31
CA VAL A 68 -7.78 13.76 -0.16
C VAL A 68 -8.19 12.57 0.69
N ALA A 69 -7.65 11.38 0.43
CA ALA A 69 -7.93 10.18 1.21
C ALA A 69 -7.52 10.34 2.69
N THR A 70 -6.34 10.92 2.94
CA THR A 70 -5.83 11.18 4.29
C THR A 70 -6.71 12.20 5.02
N TYR A 71 -7.12 13.26 4.34
CA TYR A 71 -8.00 14.28 4.90
C TYR A 71 -9.38 13.71 5.23
N ALA A 72 -9.96 12.92 4.34
CA ALA A 72 -11.22 12.20 4.57
C ALA A 72 -11.11 11.27 5.79
N ALA A 73 -10.03 10.48 5.88
CA ALA A 73 -9.76 9.62 7.04
C ALA A 73 -9.58 10.42 8.34
N ALA A 74 -9.00 11.63 8.28
CA ALA A 74 -8.86 12.50 9.44
C ALA A 74 -10.19 13.11 9.91
N LEU A 75 -11.10 13.42 8.99
CA LEU A 75 -12.47 13.83 9.32
C LEU A 75 -13.27 12.68 9.94
N ASP A 76 -13.05 11.46 9.44
CA ASP A 76 -13.73 10.24 9.89
C ASP A 76 -13.25 9.79 11.28
N ARG A 77 -11.94 9.88 11.56
CA ARG A 77 -11.34 9.64 12.89
C ARG A 77 -11.95 10.47 14.02
N ARG A 78 -12.55 11.62 13.71
CA ARG A 78 -13.22 12.45 14.73
C ARG A 78 -14.59 11.89 15.14
N LYS A 79 -15.15 10.98 14.35
CA LYS A 79 -16.52 10.46 14.49
C LYS A 79 -16.60 8.94 14.69
N ILE A 80 -15.57 8.19 14.32
CA ILE A 80 -15.54 6.72 14.37
C ILE A 80 -14.60 6.24 15.49
N GLU A 81 -14.99 5.14 16.15
CA GLU A 81 -14.18 4.47 17.18
C GLU A 81 -12.87 3.91 16.61
N ASP A 82 -11.77 4.06 17.36
CA ASP A 82 -10.41 3.62 16.98
C ASP A 82 -10.35 2.15 16.52
N TYR A 83 -11.26 1.31 17.02
CA TYR A 83 -11.41 -0.09 16.64
C TYR A 83 -11.76 -0.29 15.15
N PHE A 84 -12.75 0.46 14.64
CA PHE A 84 -13.12 0.36 13.22
C PHE A 84 -12.02 0.89 12.30
N PHE A 85 -11.32 1.94 12.73
CA PHE A 85 -10.18 2.47 12.00
C PHE A 85 -9.05 1.43 11.91
N GLN A 86 -8.74 0.75 13.01
CA GLN A 86 -7.75 -0.31 13.04
C GLN A 86 -8.15 -1.50 12.17
N MET A 87 -9.44 -1.89 12.16
CA MET A 87 -9.93 -2.95 11.27
C MET A 87 -9.80 -2.58 9.79
N MET A 88 -10.17 -1.35 9.40
CA MET A 88 -10.02 -0.88 8.02
C MET A 88 -8.55 -0.85 7.58
N ALA A 89 -7.66 -0.38 8.45
CA ALA A 89 -6.22 -0.35 8.20
C ALA A 89 -5.64 -1.77 8.05
N ASN A 90 -6.02 -2.70 8.94
CA ASN A 90 -5.59 -4.09 8.85
C ASN A 90 -6.08 -4.75 7.55
N GLY A 91 -7.33 -4.52 7.17
CA GLY A 91 -7.86 -4.97 5.89
C GLY A 91 -7.04 -4.44 4.71
N ALA A 92 -6.66 -3.16 4.74
CA ALA A 92 -5.89 -2.54 3.65
C ALA A 92 -4.49 -3.15 3.53
N ILE A 93 -3.84 -3.48 4.65
CA ILE A 93 -2.57 -4.20 4.66
C ILE A 93 -2.72 -5.59 4.03
N VAL A 94 -3.77 -6.33 4.38
CA VAL A 94 -4.07 -7.64 3.77
C VAL A 94 -4.24 -7.50 2.26
N ALA A 95 -4.94 -6.45 1.80
CA ALA A 95 -5.13 -6.18 0.37
C ALA A 95 -3.81 -5.92 -0.37
N ILE A 96 -2.93 -5.09 0.20
CA ILE A 96 -1.62 -4.77 -0.37
C ILE A 96 -0.77 -6.03 -0.47
N ILE A 97 -0.66 -6.80 0.61
CA ILE A 97 0.12 -8.05 0.64
C ILE A 97 -0.45 -9.04 -0.39
N THR A 98 -1.77 -9.22 -0.41
CA THR A 98 -2.43 -10.13 -1.36
C THR A 98 -2.20 -9.70 -2.80
N GLY A 99 -2.32 -8.40 -3.11
CA GLY A 99 -2.07 -7.87 -4.45
C GLY A 99 -0.63 -8.10 -4.91
N ILE A 100 0.36 -7.88 -4.04
CA ILE A 100 1.78 -8.13 -4.35
C ILE A 100 2.00 -9.62 -4.63
N PHE A 101 1.56 -10.51 -3.74
CA PHE A 101 1.76 -11.94 -3.92
C PHE A 101 0.99 -12.49 -5.12
N ALA A 102 -0.25 -12.04 -5.33
CA ALA A 102 -1.03 -12.42 -6.51
C ALA A 102 -0.32 -12.00 -7.79
N ASN A 103 0.24 -10.78 -7.85
CA ASN A 103 1.04 -10.32 -8.99
C ASN A 103 2.28 -11.21 -9.20
N MET A 104 3.06 -11.46 -8.14
CA MET A 104 4.26 -12.31 -8.23
C MET A 104 3.93 -13.73 -8.70
N VAL A 105 2.87 -14.33 -8.18
CA VAL A 105 2.41 -15.66 -8.62
C VAL A 105 1.94 -15.59 -10.06
N TRP A 106 1.21 -14.54 -10.46
CA TRP A 106 0.77 -14.37 -11.84
C TRP A 106 1.94 -14.33 -12.82
N LEU A 107 3.03 -13.62 -12.48
CA LEU A 107 4.25 -13.56 -13.30
C LEU A 107 4.90 -14.94 -13.48
N ILE A 108 4.84 -15.82 -12.48
CA ILE A 108 5.34 -17.21 -12.61
C ILE A 108 4.53 -18.01 -13.65
N PHE A 109 3.25 -17.67 -13.82
CA PHE A 109 2.32 -18.35 -14.72
C PHE A 109 1.93 -17.49 -15.93
N GLU A 110 2.72 -16.48 -16.28
CA GLU A 110 2.37 -15.51 -17.32
C GLU A 110 2.19 -16.19 -18.70
N GLU A 111 3.01 -17.21 -18.99
CA GLU A 111 2.90 -17.97 -20.25
C GLU A 111 1.56 -18.70 -20.39
N GLN A 112 0.91 -19.08 -19.29
CA GLN A 112 -0.37 -19.80 -19.30
C GLN A 112 -1.57 -18.88 -19.12
N LEU A 113 -1.43 -17.82 -18.30
CA LEU A 113 -2.52 -16.93 -17.91
C LEU A 113 -2.59 -15.64 -18.74
N GLY A 114 -1.53 -15.33 -19.50
CA GLY A 114 -1.32 -14.04 -20.14
C GLY A 114 -0.92 -12.95 -19.15
N THR A 115 -0.57 -11.77 -19.66
CA THR A 115 -0.16 -10.62 -18.83
C THR A 115 -1.29 -10.12 -17.95
N MET A 116 -1.01 -9.87 -16.67
CA MET A 116 -2.02 -9.38 -15.73
C MET A 116 -2.47 -7.97 -16.11
N SER A 117 -3.78 -7.80 -16.34
CA SER A 117 -4.34 -6.48 -16.59
C SER A 117 -4.42 -5.64 -15.31
N ALA A 118 -4.34 -4.32 -15.46
CA ALA A 118 -4.51 -3.39 -14.34
C ALA A 118 -5.88 -3.59 -13.65
N ASP A 119 -6.94 -3.86 -14.43
CA ASP A 119 -8.28 -4.10 -13.90
C ASP A 119 -8.34 -5.37 -13.05
N ALA A 120 -7.63 -6.44 -13.46
CA ALA A 120 -7.56 -7.67 -12.68
C ALA A 120 -6.83 -7.44 -11.35
N LEU A 121 -5.72 -6.70 -11.36
CA LEU A 121 -4.99 -6.35 -10.14
C LEU A 121 -5.85 -5.49 -9.20
N VAL A 122 -6.56 -4.49 -9.73
CA VAL A 122 -7.50 -3.66 -8.95
C VAL A 122 -8.62 -4.51 -8.36
N ALA A 123 -9.20 -5.44 -9.13
CA ALA A 123 -10.24 -6.35 -8.66
C ALA A 123 -9.73 -7.25 -7.52
N ILE A 124 -8.51 -7.78 -7.63
CA ILE A 124 -7.85 -8.57 -6.57
C ILE A 124 -7.68 -7.74 -5.30
N VAL A 125 -7.13 -6.53 -5.41
CA VAL A 125 -6.88 -5.66 -4.24
C VAL A 125 -8.18 -5.27 -3.55
N ILE A 126 -9.21 -4.85 -4.30
CA ILE A 126 -10.51 -4.49 -3.71
C ILE A 126 -11.17 -5.71 -3.04
N SER A 127 -11.12 -6.88 -3.69
CA SER A 127 -11.69 -8.11 -3.13
C SER A 127 -10.97 -8.54 -1.85
N ALA A 128 -9.63 -8.50 -1.84
CA ALA A 128 -8.81 -8.82 -0.69
C ALA A 128 -9.03 -7.82 0.47
N TRP A 129 -9.20 -6.53 0.15
CA TRP A 129 -9.54 -5.51 1.16
C TRP A 129 -10.89 -5.79 1.82
N GLY A 130 -11.92 -6.04 1.00
CA GLY A 130 -13.26 -6.36 1.49
C GLY A 130 -13.31 -7.64 2.32
N LEU A 131 -12.61 -8.70 1.88
CA LEU A 131 -12.48 -9.95 2.64
C LEU A 131 -11.74 -9.74 3.96
N GLY A 132 -10.62 -9.00 3.96
CA GLY A 132 -9.86 -8.68 5.17
C GLY A 132 -10.73 -7.96 6.19
N TYR A 133 -11.45 -6.91 5.75
CA TYR A 133 -12.39 -6.20 6.60
C TYR A 133 -13.51 -7.11 7.13
N PHE A 134 -14.12 -7.94 6.27
CA PHE A 134 -15.18 -8.86 6.65
C PHE A 134 -14.72 -9.87 7.71
N PHE A 135 -13.57 -10.52 7.51
CA PHE A 135 -13.02 -11.47 8.49
C PHE A 135 -12.68 -10.82 9.82
N HIS A 136 -12.10 -9.62 9.81
CA HIS A 136 -11.85 -8.87 11.04
C HIS A 136 -13.16 -8.47 11.75
N ARG A 137 -14.22 -8.15 11.00
CA ARG A 137 -15.52 -7.80 11.56
C ARG A 137 -16.23 -9.00 12.17
N VAL A 138 -16.24 -10.14 11.47
CA VAL A 138 -16.87 -11.37 11.97
C VAL A 138 -16.16 -11.88 13.23
N ARG A 139 -14.82 -11.82 13.27
CA ARG A 139 -14.06 -12.17 14.48
C ARG A 139 -14.23 -11.15 15.62
N GLY A 140 -14.45 -9.88 15.31
CA GLY A 140 -14.74 -8.84 16.30
C GLY A 140 -16.09 -8.96 17.00
N VAL A 141 -17.05 -9.65 16.36
CA VAL A 141 -18.42 -9.87 16.88
C VAL A 141 -18.53 -11.15 17.73
N ASN A 142 -17.54 -12.05 17.65
CA ASN A 142 -17.43 -13.24 18.52
C ASN A 142 -16.21 -13.09 19.45
N PRO A 143 -16.37 -12.46 20.63
CA PRO A 143 -15.39 -12.56 21.72
C PRO A 143 -15.28 -13.99 22.28
#